data_AF-A0A3L6JKE0-F1
#
_entry.id   AF-A0A3L6JKE0-F1
#
_cell.length_a   1.000
_cell.length_b   1.000
_cell.length_c   1.000
_cell.angle_alpha   90.00
_cell.angle_beta   90.00
_cell.angle_gamma   90.00
#
_symmetry.space_group_name_H-M   'P 1'
#
loop_
_entity.id
_entity.type
_entity.pdbx_description
1 polymer ?
#
loop_
_entity_poly.entity_id
_entity_poly.type
_entity_poly.pdbx_seq_one_letter_code
_entity_poly.pdbx_strand_id
1 'polypeptide(L)'
;MRNQTKLVCIGAIVMISLTGIIMNAVLEDADGPLIYEVDILPVQPVAGDTISVVIYCIDRSGVSGAQLSSSLDGESWTVLDMQFFACLCIAGGRWVGTFGPVNESDNAQFFVTAFDNAPIRNAAISQTFSIQLTTM
;
A
#
# COMPACT_ATOMS: atom_id res chain seq x y z
N MET A 1 -3.74 -50.69 3.11
CA MET A 1 -2.55 -49.97 2.58
C MET A 1 -2.80 -49.34 1.21
N ARG A 2 -3.31 -50.06 0.20
CA ARG A 2 -3.50 -49.54 -1.18
C ARG A 2 -4.36 -48.28 -1.33
N ASN A 3 -5.41 -48.10 -0.52
CA ASN A 3 -6.28 -46.91 -0.60
C ASN A 3 -5.67 -45.68 0.08
N GLN A 4 -4.89 -45.85 1.14
CA GLN A 4 -4.20 -44.73 1.79
C GLN A 4 -3.06 -44.20 0.92
N THR A 5 -2.31 -45.08 0.26
CA THR A 5 -1.30 -44.64 -0.72
C THR A 5 -1.93 -43.86 -1.87
N LYS A 6 -3.08 -44.31 -2.39
CA LYS A 6 -3.84 -43.57 -3.43
C LYS A 6 -4.30 -42.19 -2.93
N LEU A 7 -4.81 -42.10 -1.71
CA LEU A 7 -5.24 -40.83 -1.12
C LEU A 7 -4.06 -39.86 -0.98
N VAL A 8 -2.91 -40.35 -0.51
CA VAL A 8 -1.67 -39.56 -0.42
C VAL A 8 -1.21 -39.10 -1.80
N CYS A 9 -1.24 -39.95 -2.82
CA CYS A 9 -0.89 -39.57 -4.19
C CYS A 9 -1.83 -38.50 -4.76
N ILE A 10 -3.14 -38.63 -4.55
CA ILE A 10 -4.12 -37.62 -5.02
C ILE A 10 -3.89 -36.29 -4.29
N GLY A 11 -3.69 -36.33 -2.97
CA GLY A 11 -3.37 -35.14 -2.20
C GLY A 11 -2.11 -34.44 -2.69
N ALA A 12 -1.05 -35.19 -2.97
CA ALA A 12 0.19 -34.63 -3.53
C ALA A 12 -0.02 -33.98 -4.90
N ILE A 13 -0.78 -34.62 -5.80
CA ILE A 13 -1.10 -34.07 -7.13
C ILE A 13 -1.88 -32.75 -6.97
N VAL A 14 -2.91 -32.73 -6.14
CA VAL A 14 -3.72 -31.52 -5.89
C VAL A 14 -2.87 -30.38 -5.34
N MET A 15 -1.98 -30.67 -4.39
CA MET A 15 -1.09 -29.66 -3.82
C MET A 15 -0.11 -29.09 -4.85
N ILE A 16 0.47 -29.94 -5.70
CA ILE A 16 1.38 -29.51 -6.77
C ILE A 16 0.63 -28.64 -7.79
N SER A 17 -0.55 -29.09 -8.23
CA SER A 17 -1.38 -28.33 -9.18
C SER A 17 -1.80 -26.98 -8.61
N LEU A 18 -2.24 -26.94 -7.35
CA LEU A 18 -2.62 -25.69 -6.68
C LEU A 18 -1.43 -24.73 -6.57
N THR A 19 -0.26 -25.24 -6.19
CA THR A 19 0.97 -24.43 -6.11
C THR A 19 1.34 -23.86 -7.47
N GLY A 20 1.25 -24.66 -8.55
CA GLY A 20 1.53 -24.19 -9.90
C GLY A 20 0.59 -23.06 -10.35
N ILE A 21 -0.71 -23.18 -10.05
CA ILE A 21 -1.70 -22.13 -10.35
C ILE A 21 -1.39 -20.85 -9.58
N ILE A 22 -1.08 -20.95 -8.28
CA ILE A 22 -0.73 -19.78 -7.46
C ILE A 22 0.53 -19.09 -7.99
N MET A 23 1.57 -19.85 -8.31
CA MET A 23 2.80 -19.28 -8.86
C MET A 23 2.55 -18.56 -10.17
N ASN A 24 1.72 -19.11 -11.06
CA ASN A 24 1.41 -18.43 -12.31
C ASN A 24 0.64 -17.13 -12.09
N ALA A 25 -0.34 -17.13 -11.18
CA ALA A 25 -1.11 -15.95 -10.85
C ALA A 25 -0.27 -14.79 -10.28
N VAL A 26 0.81 -15.11 -9.56
CA VAL A 26 1.75 -14.13 -8.99
C VAL A 26 2.81 -13.67 -10.01
N LEU A 27 3.32 -14.58 -10.85
CA LEU A 27 4.37 -14.25 -11.83
C LEU A 27 3.84 -13.48 -13.04
N GLU A 28 2.59 -13.73 -13.43
CA GLU A 28 1.91 -13.00 -14.51
C GLU A 28 1.25 -11.71 -14.02
N ASP A 29 1.63 -11.22 -12.84
CA ASP A 29 1.10 -9.97 -12.33
C ASP A 29 1.69 -8.74 -13.02
N ALA A 30 0.84 -8.04 -13.76
CA ALA A 30 1.18 -6.83 -14.51
C ALA A 30 0.45 -5.58 -13.98
N ASP A 31 -0.48 -5.76 -13.04
CA ASP A 31 -1.25 -4.66 -12.48
C ASP A 31 -0.61 -4.21 -11.17
N GLY A 32 -0.65 -2.91 -10.87
CA GLY A 32 -0.20 -2.40 -9.57
C GLY A 32 -1.27 -2.57 -8.47
N PRO A 33 -0.90 -2.33 -7.19
CA PRO A 33 -1.84 -2.47 -6.09
C PRO A 33 -3.08 -1.58 -6.22
N LEU A 34 -4.22 -2.06 -5.77
CA LEU A 34 -5.42 -1.23 -5.60
C LEU A 34 -5.33 -0.46 -4.27
N ILE A 35 -5.14 0.85 -4.34
CA ILE A 35 -5.29 1.77 -3.19
C ILE A 35 -6.77 2.16 -3.11
N TYR A 36 -7.50 1.58 -2.16
CA TYR A 36 -8.95 1.75 -2.07
C TYR A 36 -9.39 2.78 -1.02
N GLU A 37 -8.51 3.16 -0.09
CA GLU A 37 -8.82 4.12 0.96
C GLU A 37 -7.56 4.88 1.39
N VAL A 38 -7.74 6.17 1.68
CA VAL A 38 -6.70 7.11 2.15
C VAL A 38 -7.31 7.94 3.26
N ASP A 39 -6.84 7.73 4.50
CA ASP A 39 -7.22 8.53 5.66
C ASP A 39 -6.15 9.57 5.97
N ILE A 40 -6.59 10.76 6.39
CA ILE A 40 -5.73 11.88 6.75
C ILE A 40 -6.08 12.32 8.17
N LEU A 41 -5.07 12.42 9.03
CA LEU A 41 -5.20 12.92 10.38
C LEU A 41 -4.15 14.01 10.67
N PRO A 42 -4.49 15.09 11.38
CA PRO A 42 -5.85 15.46 11.80
C PRO A 42 -6.72 15.88 10.59
N VAL A 43 -8.05 15.82 10.76
CA VAL A 43 -9.03 16.19 9.71
C VAL A 43 -9.04 17.71 9.46
N GLN A 44 -8.69 18.49 10.50
CA GLN A 44 -8.59 19.94 10.46
C GLN A 44 -7.24 20.36 11.05
N PRO A 45 -6.15 20.22 10.28
CA PRO A 45 -4.82 20.58 10.75
C PRO A 45 -4.69 22.08 10.97
N VAL A 46 -3.98 22.43 12.03
CA VAL A 46 -3.55 23.80 12.36
C VAL A 46 -2.03 23.89 12.27
N ALA A 47 -1.51 25.11 12.29
CA ALA A 47 -0.05 25.31 12.27
C ALA A 47 0.63 24.63 13.46
N GLY A 48 1.74 23.96 13.18
CA GLY A 48 2.48 23.10 14.11
C GLY A 48 2.08 21.63 14.05
N ASP A 49 0.96 21.28 13.42
CA ASP A 49 0.54 19.88 13.33
C ASP A 49 1.43 19.06 12.39
N THR A 50 1.64 17.80 12.76
CA THR A 50 2.16 16.78 11.84
C THR A 50 0.98 16.04 11.22
N ILE A 51 1.01 15.89 9.90
CA ILE A 51 -0.02 15.16 9.16
C ILE A 51 0.37 13.67 9.11
N SER A 52 -0.56 12.82 9.49
CA SER A 52 -0.50 11.37 9.29
C SER A 52 -1.40 10.98 8.11
N VAL A 53 -0.79 10.26 7.16
CA VAL A 53 -1.47 9.67 6.02
C VAL A 53 -1.48 8.16 6.21
N VAL A 54 -2.67 7.59 6.21
CA VAL A 54 -2.87 6.14 6.28
C VAL A 54 -3.47 5.69 4.97
N ILE A 55 -2.92 4.64 4.38
CA ILE A 55 -3.49 4.05 3.18
C ILE A 55 -3.81 2.59 3.38
N TYR A 56 -4.80 2.14 2.64
CA TYR A 56 -5.20 0.76 2.57
C TYR A 56 -5.11 0.30 1.13
N CYS A 57 -4.33 -0.75 0.92
CA CYS A 57 -4.12 -1.31 -0.39
C CYS A 57 -4.09 -2.84 -0.38
N ILE A 58 -4.53 -3.41 -1.50
CA ILE A 58 -4.49 -4.85 -1.77
C ILE A 58 -3.90 -5.08 -3.15
N ASP A 59 -3.22 -6.20 -3.31
CA ASP A 59 -2.71 -6.65 -4.60
C ASP A 59 -2.77 -8.18 -4.66
N ARG A 60 -2.94 -8.82 -5.82
CA ARG A 60 -3.02 -10.29 -5.89
C ARG A 60 -1.67 -10.97 -5.63
N SER A 61 -0.57 -10.34 -6.02
CA SER A 61 0.80 -10.78 -5.72
C SER A 61 1.24 -10.37 -4.31
N GLY A 62 0.48 -9.49 -3.67
CA GLY A 62 0.75 -8.89 -2.37
C GLY A 62 1.40 -7.52 -2.50
N VAL A 63 1.36 -6.72 -1.43
CA VAL A 63 1.95 -5.37 -1.41
C VAL A 63 3.34 -5.43 -0.76
N SER A 64 4.38 -5.02 -1.48
CA SER A 64 5.78 -5.02 -1.00
C SER A 64 6.17 -3.75 -0.25
N GLY A 65 5.49 -2.63 -0.50
CA GLY A 65 5.85 -1.34 0.08
C GLY A 65 4.89 -0.22 -0.29
N ALA A 66 4.99 0.89 0.43
CA ALA A 66 4.33 2.14 0.06
C ALA A 66 5.22 3.35 0.37
N GLN A 67 5.06 4.40 -0.41
CA GLN A 67 5.77 5.66 -0.27
C GLN A 67 4.77 6.81 -0.20
N LEU A 68 5.05 7.75 0.70
CA LEU A 68 4.37 9.03 0.82
C LEU A 68 5.24 10.09 0.15
N SER A 69 4.71 10.74 -0.88
CA SER A 69 5.32 11.92 -1.48
C SER A 69 4.56 13.14 -1.01
N SER A 70 5.24 14.07 -0.34
CA SER A 70 4.63 15.31 0.17
C SER A 70 5.43 16.55 -0.24
N SER A 71 4.73 17.67 -0.44
CA SER A 71 5.32 18.99 -0.70
C SER A 71 4.60 20.03 0.16
N LEU A 72 5.36 20.95 0.72
CA LEU A 72 4.85 22.17 1.37
C LEU A 72 5.15 23.32 0.41
N ASP A 73 4.16 24.15 0.10
CA ASP A 73 4.29 25.33 -0.78
C ASP A 73 4.71 25.07 -2.23
N GLY A 74 4.49 23.85 -2.72
CA GLY A 74 4.87 23.49 -4.09
C GLY A 74 6.38 23.46 -4.31
N GLU A 75 7.16 23.36 -3.23
CA GLU A 75 8.59 23.04 -3.27
C GLU A 75 8.83 21.61 -3.78
N SER A 76 10.08 21.13 -3.72
CA SER A 76 10.42 19.76 -4.11
C SER A 76 9.65 18.73 -3.30
N TRP A 77 9.16 17.70 -3.99
CA TRP A 77 8.54 16.53 -3.36
C TRP A 77 9.55 15.80 -2.47
N THR A 78 9.21 15.68 -1.19
CA THR A 78 9.92 14.82 -0.25
C THR A 78 9.26 13.45 -0.25
N VAL A 79 10.06 12.39 -0.41
CA VAL A 79 9.59 11.01 -0.43
C VAL A 79 9.97 10.32 0.87
N LEU A 80 9.00 9.67 1.51
CA LEU A 80 9.16 8.91 2.74
C LEU A 80 8.58 7.50 2.56
N ASP A 81 9.33 6.49 2.94
CA ASP A 81 8.82 5.12 2.99
C ASP A 81 7.80 4.99 4.13
N MET A 82 6.60 4.51 3.81
CA MET A 82 5.53 4.30 4.79
C MET A 82 5.79 3.02 5.60
N GLN A 83 5.37 3.03 6.86
CA GLN A 83 5.48 1.89 7.75
C GLN A 83 4.30 0.94 7.58
N PHE A 84 4.58 -0.34 7.40
CA PHE A 84 3.57 -1.40 7.44
C PHE A 84 3.06 -1.58 8.88
N PHE A 85 1.76 -1.41 9.09
CA PHE A 85 1.18 -1.45 10.43
C PHE A 85 0.38 -2.73 10.69
N ALA A 86 -0.42 -3.18 9.73
CA ALA A 86 -1.26 -4.37 9.89
C ALA A 86 -1.57 -5.03 8.55
N CYS A 87 -1.59 -6.37 8.58
CA CYS A 87 -2.13 -7.19 7.52
C CYS A 87 -3.66 -7.22 7.66
N LEU A 88 -4.38 -6.78 6.63
CA LEU A 88 -5.85 -6.73 6.66
C LEU A 88 -6.50 -7.83 5.81
N CYS A 89 -5.72 -8.51 4.97
CA CYS A 89 -6.12 -9.70 4.22
C CYS A 89 -4.87 -10.46 3.71
N ILE A 90 -5.05 -11.60 3.03
CA ILE A 90 -3.96 -12.45 2.53
C ILE A 90 -2.92 -11.71 1.65
N ALA A 91 -3.28 -10.58 1.04
CA ALA A 91 -2.44 -9.91 0.05
C ALA A 91 -2.49 -8.37 0.12
N GLY A 92 -2.73 -7.81 1.30
CA GLY A 92 -2.75 -6.35 1.47
C GLY A 92 -2.72 -5.89 2.93
N GLY A 93 -2.61 -4.59 3.14
CA GLY A 93 -2.45 -4.05 4.47
C GLY A 93 -2.58 -2.54 4.60
N ARG A 94 -2.41 -2.12 5.85
CA ARG A 94 -2.45 -0.72 6.29
C ARG A 94 -1.03 -0.16 6.38
N TRP A 95 -0.79 0.93 5.68
CA TRP A 95 0.49 1.63 5.65
C TRP A 95 0.34 3.03 6.20
N VAL A 96 1.32 3.50 6.98
CA VAL A 96 1.28 4.80 7.64
C VAL A 96 2.53 5.60 7.33
N GLY A 97 2.34 6.83 6.86
CA GLY A 97 3.39 7.82 6.65
C GLY A 97 3.02 9.13 7.34
N THR A 98 4.02 9.96 7.64
CA THR A 98 3.80 11.27 8.24
C THR A 98 4.66 12.33 7.59
N PHE A 99 4.17 13.56 7.53
CA PHE A 99 4.92 14.73 7.06
C PHE A 99 4.50 16.00 7.81
N GLY A 100 5.31 17.04 7.70
CA GLY A 100 5.19 18.26 8.49
C GLY A 100 6.37 18.43 9.46
N PRO A 101 6.26 19.33 10.45
CA PRO A 101 5.08 20.13 10.78
C PRO A 101 4.68 21.13 9.68
N VAL A 102 3.39 21.51 9.65
CA VAL A 102 2.85 22.51 8.70
C VAL A 102 2.78 23.90 9.34
N ASN A 103 2.96 24.98 8.58
CA ASN A 103 2.78 26.38 9.03
C ASN A 103 1.51 27.01 8.44
N GLU A 104 1.02 28.11 9.03
CA GLU A 104 -0.27 28.74 8.63
C GLU A 104 -0.39 29.11 7.15
N SER A 105 0.73 29.33 6.45
CA SER A 105 0.77 29.67 5.03
C SER A 105 1.00 28.48 4.11
N ASP A 106 1.28 27.28 4.65
CA ASP A 106 1.73 26.16 3.84
C ASP A 106 0.59 25.63 2.96
N ASN A 107 0.86 25.51 1.66
CA ASN A 107 0.05 24.71 0.74
C ASN A 107 0.53 23.25 0.78
N ALA A 108 0.08 22.52 1.79
CA ALA A 108 0.43 21.12 1.98
C ALA A 108 -0.24 20.21 0.95
N GLN A 109 0.56 19.48 0.18
CA GLN A 109 0.11 18.52 -0.83
C GLN A 109 0.78 17.17 -0.63
N PHE A 110 0.06 16.09 -0.93
CA PHE A 110 0.64 14.76 -0.92
C PHE A 110 0.01 13.83 -1.96
N PHE A 111 0.72 12.78 -2.31
CA PHE A 111 0.17 11.58 -2.94
C PHE A 111 0.94 10.36 -2.42
N VAL A 112 0.39 9.17 -2.63
CA VAL A 112 1.04 7.93 -2.24
C VAL A 112 1.31 7.04 -3.46
N THR A 113 2.37 6.25 -3.36
CA THR A 113 2.70 5.19 -4.31
C THR A 113 2.76 3.86 -3.57
N ALA A 114 1.96 2.88 -3.97
CA ALA A 114 2.03 1.51 -3.47
C ALA A 114 2.72 0.60 -4.50
N PHE A 115 3.50 -0.37 -4.03
CA PHE A 115 4.24 -1.31 -4.86
C PHE A 115 3.78 -2.74 -4.56
N ASP A 116 3.57 -3.52 -5.60
CA ASP A 116 3.25 -4.95 -5.47
C ASP A 116 4.50 -5.79 -5.17
N ASN A 117 4.34 -7.11 -5.06
CA ASN A 117 5.41 -8.06 -4.84
C ASN A 117 5.74 -8.88 -6.11
N ALA A 118 5.27 -8.44 -7.27
CA ALA A 118 5.60 -9.04 -8.56
C ALA A 118 7.09 -8.80 -8.89
N PRO A 119 7.72 -9.63 -9.75
CA PRO A 119 9.14 -9.49 -10.09
C PRO A 119 9.54 -8.10 -10.61
N ILE A 120 8.61 -7.39 -11.27
CA ILE A 120 8.81 -6.06 -11.83
C ILE A 120 8.37 -4.93 -10.90
N ARG A 121 7.79 -5.25 -9.73
CA ARG A 121 7.30 -4.31 -8.71
C ARG A 121 6.38 -3.25 -9.31
N ASN A 122 5.22 -3.66 -9.81
CA ASN A 122 4.24 -2.73 -10.38
C ASN A 122 3.82 -1.71 -9.33
N ALA A 123 3.60 -0.48 -9.79
CA ALA A 123 3.27 0.65 -8.93
C ALA A 123 1.87 1.16 -9.21
N ALA A 124 1.18 1.57 -8.15
CA ALA A 124 -0.06 2.34 -8.23
C ALA A 124 0.10 3.64 -7.48
N ILE A 125 -0.36 4.74 -8.08
CA ILE A 125 -0.23 6.10 -7.56
C ILE A 125 -1.63 6.62 -7.27
N SER A 126 -1.85 7.20 -6.09
CA SER A 126 -3.11 7.86 -5.76
C SER A 126 -3.24 9.19 -6.52
N GLN A 127 -4.43 9.78 -6.47
CA GLN A 127 -4.54 11.21 -6.77
C GLN A 127 -3.69 12.06 -5.82
N THR A 128 -3.41 13.30 -6.22
CA THR A 128 -2.84 14.31 -5.33
C THR A 128 -3.93 14.90 -4.45
N PHE A 129 -3.66 14.97 -3.16
CA PHE A 129 -4.51 15.60 -2.16
C PHE A 129 -3.89 16.94 -1.75
N SER A 130 -4.73 17.94 -1.54
CA SER A 130 -4.35 19.23 -0.97
C SER A 130 -5.03 19.38 0.39
N ILE A 131 -4.25 19.77 1.39
CA ILE A 131 -4.73 19.96 2.76
C ILE A 131 -5.01 21.43 2.97
N GLN A 132 -6.24 21.75 3.40
CA GLN A 132 -6.59 23.10 3.82
C GLN A 132 -6.32 23.22 5.32
N LEU A 133 -5.44 24.14 5.69
CA LEU A 133 -5.16 24.46 7.08
C LEU A 133 -6.27 25.33 7.66
N THR A 134 -6.66 25.06 8.90
CA THR A 134 -7.60 25.90 9.63
C THR A 134 -6.81 27.03 10.31
N THR A 135 -7.11 28.27 9.95
CA THR A 135 -6.61 29.45 10.67
C THR A 135 -7.39 29.62 11.96
N MET A 136 -6.71 29.80 13.09
CA MET A 136 -7.35 30.14 14.37
C MET A 136 -7.78 31.59 14.45
#